data_AF-F8D6Z6-F1
#
_entry.id   AF-F8D6Z6-F1
#
_cell.length_a   1.000
_cell.length_b   1.000
_cell.length_c   1.000
_cell.angle_alpha   90.00
_cell.angle_beta   90.00
_cell.angle_gamma   90.00
#
_symmetry.space_group_name_H-M   'P 1'
#
loop_
_entity.id
_entity.type
_entity.pdbx_description
1 polymer ?
#
loop_
_entity_poly.entity_id
_entity_poly.type
_entity_poly.pdbx_seq_one_letter_code
_entity_poly.pdbx_strand_id
1 'polypeptide(L)'
;MTAEDRFKLFGVYLSRPVYEALDDYVYEEAGVVDLDEYFDETASSVPTGDPGAEATDELVSDLVAEFAALYDEADFEAATAVDPDGFVLTHLAAKPTRVAALRERFEAATTIRETDLRTAHTAILAAFLSADPLER
;
A
#
# COMPACT_ATOMS: atom_id res chain seq x y z
N MET A 1 -0.73 -25.81 -10.42
CA MET A 1 -0.87 -24.36 -10.21
C MET A 1 -1.88 -24.18 -9.12
N THR A 2 -1.42 -24.07 -7.87
CA THR A 2 -2.30 -23.78 -6.73
C THR A 2 -2.53 -22.27 -6.68
N ALA A 3 -3.49 -21.81 -5.89
CA ALA A 3 -3.73 -20.38 -5.66
C ALA A 3 -2.52 -19.65 -5.02
N GLU A 4 -1.48 -20.40 -4.63
CA GLU A 4 -0.24 -19.93 -4.03
C GLU A 4 0.84 -19.58 -5.08
N ASP A 5 0.65 -19.96 -6.35
CA ASP A 5 1.54 -19.65 -7.48
C ASP A 5 1.29 -18.25 -8.08
N ARG A 6 0.48 -17.41 -7.42
CA ARG A 6 0.09 -16.10 -7.94
C ARG A 6 -0.04 -15.07 -6.82
N PHE A 7 0.40 -13.86 -7.15
CA PHE A 7 0.09 -12.68 -6.35
C PHE A 7 -1.33 -12.21 -6.66
N LYS A 8 -1.98 -11.66 -5.63
CA LYS A 8 -3.29 -11.03 -5.72
C LYS A 8 -3.09 -9.52 -5.70
N LEU A 9 -3.72 -8.84 -6.66
CA LEU A 9 -3.77 -7.38 -6.67
C LEU A 9 -4.84 -6.88 -5.69
N PHE A 10 -4.50 -5.83 -4.95
CA PHE A 10 -5.44 -5.11 -4.10
C PHE A 10 -5.16 -3.61 -4.14
N GLY A 11 -6.23 -2.83 -4.13
CA GLY A 11 -6.15 -1.38 -4.18
C GLY A 11 -5.85 -0.76 -2.82
N VAL A 12 -4.98 0.24 -2.81
CA VAL A 12 -4.72 1.17 -1.71
C VAL A 12 -4.95 2.59 -2.17
N TYR A 13 -5.40 3.45 -1.25
CA TYR A 13 -5.68 4.86 -1.53
C TYR A 13 -4.63 5.71 -0.84
N LEU A 14 -3.89 6.51 -1.59
CA LEU A 14 -2.76 7.30 -1.10
C LEU A 14 -2.93 8.75 -1.47
N SER A 15 -2.55 9.66 -0.58
CA SER A 15 -2.25 11.03 -0.99
C SER A 15 -1.13 11.01 -2.03
N ARG A 16 -1.16 11.95 -2.97
CA ARG A 16 -0.15 12.08 -4.02
C ARG A 16 1.32 11.98 -3.57
N PRO A 17 1.81 12.69 -2.53
CA PRO A 17 3.22 12.58 -2.12
C PRO A 17 3.60 11.16 -1.64
N VAL A 18 2.67 10.48 -0.96
CA VAL A 18 2.87 9.09 -0.50
C VAL A 18 2.82 8.11 -1.67
N TYR A 19 1.99 8.37 -2.69
CA TYR A 19 2.01 7.60 -3.93
C TYR A 19 3.35 7.78 -4.66
N GLU A 20 3.84 9.01 -4.81
CA GLU A 20 5.12 9.29 -5.46
C GLU A 20 6.28 8.60 -4.71
N ALA A 21 6.30 8.66 -3.38
CA ALA A 21 7.29 7.94 -2.58
C ALA A 21 7.19 6.40 -2.73
N LEU A 22 5.98 5.86 -2.90
CA LEU A 22 5.78 4.43 -3.16
C LEU A 22 6.27 4.05 -4.57
N ASP A 23 6.01 4.88 -5.57
CA ASP A 23 6.46 4.67 -6.95
C ASP A 23 7.99 4.65 -7.02
N ASP A 24 8.65 5.64 -6.39
CA ASP A 24 10.11 5.71 -6.26
C ASP A 24 10.66 4.47 -5.54
N TYR A 25 10.05 4.04 -4.42
CA TYR A 25 10.47 2.84 -3.69
C TYR A 25 10.45 1.58 -4.59
N VAL A 26 9.35 1.37 -5.32
CA VAL A 26 9.23 0.18 -6.19
C VAL A 26 10.15 0.28 -7.41
N TYR A 27 10.39 1.49 -7.92
CA TYR A 27 11.39 1.73 -8.95
C TYR A 27 12.80 1.36 -8.46
N GLU A 28 13.19 1.77 -7.25
CA GLU A 28 14.50 1.44 -6.68
C GLU A 28 14.67 -0.06 -6.45
N GLU A 29 13.63 -0.74 -5.96
CA GLU A 29 13.68 -2.17 -5.63
C GLU A 29 13.57 -3.10 -6.86
N ALA A 30 12.73 -2.76 -7.83
CA ALA A 30 12.38 -3.66 -8.95
C ALA A 30 12.55 -3.03 -10.35
N GLY A 31 12.91 -1.75 -10.46
CA GLY A 31 13.03 -1.05 -11.73
C GLY A 31 11.69 -0.84 -12.45
N VAL A 32 10.57 -0.91 -11.72
CA VAL A 32 9.22 -0.66 -12.24
C VAL A 32 9.06 0.83 -12.48
N VAL A 33 8.78 1.21 -13.72
CA VAL A 33 8.50 2.60 -14.10
C VAL A 33 6.99 2.75 -14.20
N ASP A 34 6.43 3.66 -13.39
CA ASP A 34 4.99 3.90 -13.27
C ASP A 34 4.22 2.68 -12.71
N LEU A 35 4.13 2.63 -11.38
CA LEU A 35 3.48 1.56 -10.64
C LEU A 35 2.00 1.40 -11.02
N ASP A 36 1.31 2.50 -11.30
CA ASP A 36 -0.09 2.49 -11.70
C ASP A 36 -0.28 1.85 -13.08
N GLU A 37 0.56 2.21 -14.06
CA GLU A 37 0.54 1.56 -15.38
C GLU A 37 1.02 0.09 -15.30
N TYR A 38 1.95 -0.21 -14.40
CA TYR A 38 2.54 -1.55 -14.25
C TYR A 38 1.51 -2.61 -13.86
N PHE A 39 0.64 -2.30 -12.90
CA PHE A 39 -0.43 -3.18 -12.48
C PHE A 39 -1.75 -2.80 -13.16
N ASP A 40 -1.85 -3.15 -14.46
CA ASP A 40 -3.05 -2.95 -15.30
C ASP A 40 -4.35 -3.41 -14.61
N GLU A 41 -5.36 -2.54 -14.61
CA GLU A 41 -6.64 -2.68 -13.90
C GLU A 41 -7.47 -3.90 -14.34
N THR A 42 -7.14 -4.55 -15.46
CA THR A 42 -7.89 -5.70 -15.97
C THR A 42 -7.39 -7.05 -15.44
N ALA A 43 -6.18 -7.11 -14.87
CA ALA A 43 -5.63 -8.32 -14.30
C ALA A 43 -5.96 -8.42 -12.80
N SER A 44 -6.56 -9.52 -12.36
CA SER A 44 -6.84 -9.75 -10.92
C SER A 44 -5.69 -10.45 -10.18
N SER A 45 -4.66 -10.89 -10.91
CA SER A 45 -3.55 -11.67 -10.37
C SER A 45 -2.30 -11.59 -11.24
N VAL A 46 -1.13 -11.63 -10.62
CA VAL A 46 0.18 -11.62 -11.28
C VAL A 46 0.89 -12.96 -11.03
N PRO A 47 1.56 -13.58 -12.03
CA PRO A 47 2.32 -14.81 -11.80
C PRO A 47 3.52 -14.57 -10.86
N THR A 48 3.94 -15.62 -10.14
CA THR A 48 5.20 -15.60 -9.39
C THR A 48 6.41 -15.44 -10.33
N GLY A 49 7.47 -14.78 -9.85
CA GLY A 49 8.66 -14.42 -10.63
C GLY A 49 8.52 -13.11 -11.41
N ASP A 50 7.43 -12.37 -11.19
CA ASP A 50 7.30 -10.98 -11.61
C ASP A 50 8.03 -10.07 -10.60
N PRO A 51 9.02 -9.26 -11.03
CA PRO A 51 9.87 -8.52 -10.12
C PRO A 51 9.11 -7.42 -9.36
N GLY A 52 8.19 -6.71 -10.03
CA GLY A 52 7.35 -5.72 -9.36
C GLY A 52 6.43 -6.35 -8.33
N ALA A 53 5.83 -7.50 -8.64
CA ALA A 53 4.98 -8.19 -7.70
C ALA A 53 5.73 -8.80 -6.51
N GLU A 54 6.97 -9.25 -6.71
CA GLU A 54 7.84 -9.70 -5.62
C GLU A 54 8.23 -8.55 -4.70
N ALA A 55 8.60 -7.39 -5.25
CA ALA A 55 8.91 -6.19 -4.46
C ALA A 55 7.71 -5.69 -3.65
N THR A 56 6.52 -5.62 -4.25
CA THR A 56 5.31 -5.22 -3.51
C THR A 56 4.87 -6.28 -2.50
N ASP A 57 5.10 -7.58 -2.76
CA ASP A 57 4.81 -8.65 -1.80
C ASP A 57 5.73 -8.58 -0.58
N GLU A 58 6.99 -8.20 -0.78
CA GLU A 58 7.96 -7.94 0.30
C GLU A 58 7.54 -6.72 1.13
N LEU A 59 7.25 -5.59 0.48
CA LEU A 59 6.71 -4.39 1.15
C LEU A 59 5.47 -4.73 1.98
N VAL A 60 4.52 -5.49 1.44
CA VAL A 60 3.31 -5.91 2.18
C VAL A 60 3.67 -6.85 3.34
N SER A 61 4.68 -7.70 3.18
CA SER A 61 5.18 -8.54 4.27
C SER A 61 5.65 -7.70 5.44
N ASP A 62 6.41 -6.64 5.15
CA ASP A 62 6.99 -5.76 6.17
C ASP A 62 5.90 -4.90 6.82
N LEU A 63 4.97 -4.34 6.03
CA LEU A 63 3.79 -3.67 6.56
C LEU A 63 3.00 -4.55 7.54
N VAL A 64 2.84 -5.85 7.24
CA VAL A 64 2.12 -6.79 8.12
C VAL A 64 2.92 -7.08 9.39
N ALA A 65 4.24 -7.22 9.28
CA ALA A 65 5.14 -7.54 10.38
C ALA A 65 5.30 -6.35 11.34
N GLU A 66 5.42 -5.14 10.81
CA GLU A 66 5.73 -3.92 11.55
C GLU A 66 4.50 -3.05 11.81
N PHE A 67 3.30 -3.52 11.43
CA PHE A 67 2.07 -2.74 11.48
C PHE A 67 1.84 -2.01 12.81
N ALA A 68 2.13 -2.65 13.94
CA ALA A 68 1.92 -2.04 15.25
C ALA A 68 2.86 -0.83 15.48
N ALA A 69 4.13 -0.94 15.08
CA ALA A 69 5.08 0.17 15.18
C ALA A 69 4.70 1.31 14.22
N LEU A 70 4.37 0.95 12.97
CA LEU A 70 3.91 1.91 11.96
C LEU A 70 2.62 2.62 12.40
N TYR A 71 1.70 1.91 13.04
CA TYR A 71 0.46 2.49 13.56
C TYR A 71 0.72 3.52 14.66
N ASP A 72 1.70 3.28 15.53
CA ASP A 72 2.07 4.22 16.58
C ASP A 72 2.81 5.46 16.02
N GLU A 73 3.58 5.29 14.94
CA GLU A 73 4.30 6.38 14.26
C GLU A 73 3.42 7.20 13.30
N ALA A 74 2.40 6.57 12.72
CA ALA A 74 1.58 7.15 11.67
C ALA A 74 0.87 8.44 12.09
N ASP A 75 1.03 9.49 11.29
CA ASP A 75 0.32 10.76 11.45
C ASP A 75 -1.06 10.69 10.79
N PHE A 76 -2.02 10.11 11.52
CA PHE A 76 -3.41 10.06 11.10
C PHE A 76 -4.07 11.44 10.99
N GLU A 77 -3.58 12.45 11.72
CA GLU A 77 -4.12 13.81 11.65
C GLU A 77 -3.75 14.46 10.31
N ALA A 78 -2.48 14.37 9.91
CA ALA A 78 -2.01 14.82 8.61
C ALA A 78 -2.74 14.09 7.47
N ALA A 79 -2.89 12.77 7.56
CA ALA A 79 -3.62 11.99 6.56
C ALA A 79 -5.12 12.37 6.47
N THR A 80 -5.75 12.73 7.60
CA THR A 80 -7.15 13.20 7.61
C THR A 80 -7.31 14.57 6.95
N ALA A 81 -6.26 15.40 6.96
CA ALA A 81 -6.26 16.72 6.36
C ALA A 81 -6.09 16.71 4.83
N VAL A 82 -5.79 15.55 4.23
CA VAL A 82 -5.72 15.38 2.77
C VAL A 82 -7.08 15.63 2.15
N ASP A 83 -7.08 16.35 1.02
CA ASP A 83 -8.32 16.64 0.29
C ASP A 83 -9.00 15.33 -0.16
N PRO A 84 -10.34 15.19 -0.02
CA PRO A 84 -11.06 13.98 -0.41
C PRO A 84 -10.89 13.57 -1.88
N ASP A 85 -10.62 14.52 -2.78
CA ASP A 85 -10.33 14.30 -4.20
C ASP A 85 -8.81 14.21 -4.49
N GLY A 86 -7.97 14.34 -3.45
CA GLY A 86 -6.50 14.27 -3.52
C GLY A 86 -5.91 12.86 -3.37
N PHE A 87 -6.75 11.84 -3.26
CA PHE A 87 -6.33 10.44 -3.16
C PHE A 87 -6.21 9.78 -4.53
N VAL A 88 -5.11 9.07 -4.73
CA VAL A 88 -4.84 8.20 -5.87
C VAL A 88 -5.12 6.76 -5.45
N LEU A 89 -5.88 6.02 -6.26
CA LEU A 89 -6.03 4.58 -6.11
C LEU A 89 -4.90 3.92 -6.91
N THR A 90 -4.07 3.11 -6.26
CA THR A 90 -3.06 2.28 -6.91
C THR A 90 -3.15 0.83 -6.43
N HIS A 91 -2.48 -0.09 -7.10
CA HIS A 91 -2.54 -1.52 -6.80
C HIS A 91 -1.19 -2.06 -6.33
N LEU A 92 -1.24 -2.91 -5.31
CA LEU A 92 -0.10 -3.69 -4.84
C LEU A 92 -0.37 -5.18 -5.07
N ALA A 93 0.66 -5.92 -5.47
CA ALA A 93 0.61 -7.36 -5.59
C ALA A 93 1.20 -8.01 -4.33
N ALA A 94 0.44 -8.91 -3.71
CA ALA A 94 0.95 -9.69 -2.58
C ALA A 94 0.29 -11.06 -2.50
N LYS A 95 0.89 -11.98 -1.73
CA LYS A 95 0.30 -13.29 -1.49
C LYS A 95 -1.08 -13.13 -0.85
N PRO A 96 -2.09 -13.95 -1.25
CA PRO A 96 -3.46 -13.80 -0.76
C PRO A 96 -3.60 -13.77 0.76
N THR A 97 -2.77 -14.53 1.48
CA THR A 97 -2.72 -14.55 2.94
C THR A 97 -2.21 -13.25 3.55
N ARG A 98 -1.20 -12.62 2.94
CA ARG A 98 -0.69 -11.31 3.35
C ARG A 98 -1.69 -10.20 3.07
N VAL A 99 -2.36 -10.24 1.91
CA VAL A 99 -3.46 -9.32 1.59
C VAL A 99 -4.57 -9.40 2.63
N ALA A 100 -4.99 -10.62 3.01
CA ALA A 100 -6.02 -10.80 4.03
C ALA A 100 -5.56 -10.26 5.40
N ALA A 101 -4.32 -10.55 5.80
CA ALA A 101 -3.76 -10.10 7.07
C ALA A 101 -3.64 -8.56 7.15
N LEU A 102 -3.24 -7.92 6.05
CA LEU A 102 -3.11 -6.46 6.00
C LEU A 102 -4.47 -5.77 5.99
N ARG A 103 -5.46 -6.32 5.26
CA ARG A 103 -6.84 -5.78 5.26
C ARG A 103 -7.46 -5.82 6.65
N GLU A 104 -7.34 -6.93 7.36
CA GLU A 104 -7.86 -7.06 8.73
C GLU A 104 -7.26 -5.99 9.66
N ARG A 105 -5.96 -5.69 9.51
CA ARG A 105 -5.27 -4.64 10.28
C ARG A 105 -5.76 -3.24 9.92
N PHE A 106 -5.96 -2.93 8.64
CA PHE A 106 -6.54 -1.65 8.22
C PHE A 106 -7.98 -1.49 8.70
N GLU A 107 -8.81 -2.54 8.61
CA GLU A 107 -10.18 -2.52 9.15
C GLU A 107 -10.19 -2.30 10.67
N ALA A 108 -9.26 -2.92 11.40
CA ALA A 108 -9.08 -2.65 12.82
C ALA A 108 -8.64 -1.20 13.08
N ALA A 109 -7.67 -0.68 12.32
CA ALA A 109 -7.17 0.68 12.47
C ALA A 109 -8.26 1.73 12.22
N THR A 110 -9.05 1.59 11.16
CA THR A 110 -10.20 2.47 10.85
C THR A 110 -11.25 2.45 11.96
N THR A 111 -11.51 1.28 12.54
CA THR A 111 -12.45 1.14 13.67
C THR A 111 -11.93 1.83 14.93
N ILE A 112 -10.64 1.66 15.27
CA ILE A 112 -10.05 2.23 16.49
C ILE A 112 -9.88 3.75 16.38
N ARG A 113 -9.49 4.25 15.19
CA ARG A 113 -9.29 5.69 14.93
C ARG A 113 -10.56 6.43 14.52
N GLU A 114 -11.68 5.72 14.32
CA GLU A 114 -12.92 6.27 13.78
C GLU A 114 -12.68 7.06 12.46
N THR A 115 -11.83 6.52 11.60
CA THR A 115 -11.43 7.13 10.32
C THR A 115 -11.76 6.21 9.14
N ASP A 116 -11.59 6.71 7.92
CA ASP A 116 -11.84 5.94 6.69
C ASP A 116 -10.58 5.22 6.19
N LEU A 117 -10.77 4.28 5.26
CA LEU A 117 -9.68 3.46 4.72
C LEU A 117 -8.61 4.27 3.98
N ARG A 118 -8.97 5.39 3.34
CA ARG A 118 -8.00 6.23 2.60
C ARG A 118 -7.02 6.89 3.57
N THR A 119 -7.56 7.40 4.67
CA THR A 119 -6.75 7.95 5.77
C THR A 119 -5.85 6.86 6.37
N ALA A 120 -6.39 5.67 6.66
CA ALA A 120 -5.61 4.59 7.25
C ALA A 120 -4.50 4.06 6.31
N HIS A 121 -4.82 3.87 5.02
CA HIS A 121 -3.82 3.48 4.01
C HIS A 121 -2.70 4.52 3.92
N THR A 122 -3.07 5.80 3.76
CA THR A 122 -2.11 6.90 3.62
C THR A 122 -1.23 7.03 4.85
N ALA A 123 -1.79 7.07 6.06
CA ALA A 123 -1.02 7.30 7.28
C ALA A 123 0.01 6.18 7.53
N ILE A 124 -0.37 4.92 7.33
CA ILE A 124 0.52 3.77 7.56
C ILE A 124 1.61 3.67 6.48
N LEU A 125 1.27 3.88 5.21
CA LEU A 125 2.25 3.87 4.12
C LEU A 125 3.19 5.08 4.20
N ALA A 126 2.69 6.24 4.61
CA ALA A 126 3.51 7.42 4.89
C ALA A 126 4.56 7.13 5.96
N ALA A 127 4.16 6.50 7.08
CA ALA A 127 5.11 6.10 8.12
C ALA A 127 6.16 5.11 7.58
N PHE A 128 5.73 4.08 6.86
CA PHE A 128 6.65 3.09 6.29
C PHE A 128 7.67 3.71 5.32
N LEU A 129 7.22 4.61 4.45
CA LEU A 129 8.06 5.27 3.44
C LEU A 129 8.80 6.49 4.01
N SER A 130 8.59 6.84 5.28
CA SER A 130 9.07 8.09 5.88
C SER A 130 8.69 9.35 5.06
N ALA A 131 7.48 9.34 4.49
CA ALA A 131 6.94 10.41 3.65
C ALA A 131 5.91 11.27 4.41
N ASP A 132 5.81 12.55 4.07
CA ASP A 132 4.77 13.43 4.62
C ASP A 132 3.47 13.38 3.78
N PRO A 133 2.28 13.12 4.38
CA PRO A 133 1.02 13.06 3.64
C PRO A 133 0.60 14.36 2.95
N LEU A 134 1.16 15.50 3.35
CA LEU A 134 0.80 16.85 2.92
C LEU A 134 1.90 17.55 2.12
N GLU A 135 3.06 16.91 1.89
CA GLU A 135 4.17 17.51 1.15
C GLU A 135 3.71 18.00 -0.24
N ARG A 136 4.08 19.24 -0.54
CA ARG A 136 3.56 20.08 -1.64
C ARG A 136 4.63 20.42 -2.64
#